data_AF-A0A6J1AYQ1-F1
#
_entry.id   AF-A0A6J1AYQ1-F1
#
_cell.length_a   1.000
_cell.length_b   1.000
_cell.length_c   1.000
_cell.angle_alpha   90.00
_cell.angle_beta   90.00
_cell.angle_gamma   90.00
#
_symmetry.space_group_name_H-M   'P 1'
#
loop_
_entity.id
_entity.type
_entity.pdbx_description
1 polymer ?
#
loop_
_entity_poly.entity_id
_entity_poly.type
_entity_poly.pdbx_seq_one_letter_code
_entity_poly.pdbx_strand_id
1 'polypeptide(L)'
;METKRNTSSGEKEEEEGEEEEELLKTRISSHPLYGRLVENHLNCLKVGAIADSGRNSKANQRKADYNPCSSIVNESELDLFMEAYCSALSKLKDAMEEPHQETIAFINGMHSQLRELARTNPQSADVFLATEMSNSNWSRDQQK
;
A
#
# COMPACT_ATOMS: atom_id res chain seq x y z
N MET A 1 53.39 -35.08 -6.18
CA MET A 1 52.19 -35.76 -5.66
C MET A 1 51.25 -34.68 -5.19
N GLU A 2 50.35 -34.24 -6.07
CA GLU A 2 49.30 -33.28 -5.70
C GLU A 2 48.07 -34.08 -5.28
N THR A 3 47.59 -33.84 -4.06
CA THR A 3 46.30 -34.37 -3.61
C THR A 3 45.49 -33.29 -2.91
N LYS A 4 44.54 -32.77 -3.70
CA LYS A 4 43.12 -32.56 -3.43
C LYS A 4 42.71 -31.60 -2.29
N ARG A 5 42.12 -30.49 -2.76
CA ARG A 5 41.18 -29.58 -2.09
C ARG A 5 40.16 -30.33 -1.20
N ASN A 6 40.00 -29.86 0.03
CA ASN A 6 38.83 -30.11 0.87
C ASN A 6 37.96 -28.84 0.88
N THR A 7 36.90 -28.85 0.07
CA THR A 7 35.83 -27.84 0.04
C THR A 7 34.53 -28.63 0.11
N SER A 8 34.00 -28.84 1.31
CA SER A 8 32.76 -29.62 1.54
C SER A 8 31.97 -29.17 2.78
N SER A 9 32.46 -28.22 3.57
CA SER A 9 31.80 -27.81 4.82
C SER A 9 30.86 -26.62 4.66
N GLY A 10 31.02 -25.77 3.64
CA GLY A 10 30.17 -24.58 3.45
C GLY A 10 28.79 -24.87 2.87
N GLU A 11 28.66 -25.87 1.99
CA GLU A 11 27.40 -26.13 1.27
C GLU A 11 26.32 -26.77 2.16
N LYS A 12 26.70 -27.49 3.23
CA LYS A 12 25.75 -28.16 4.13
C LYS A 12 25.09 -27.23 5.14
N GLU A 13 25.81 -26.20 5.59
CA GLU A 13 25.29 -25.22 6.56
C GLU A 13 24.32 -24.23 5.89
N GLU A 14 24.54 -23.92 4.60
CA GLU A 14 23.62 -23.11 3.80
C GLU A 14 22.32 -23.87 3.47
N GLU A 15 22.43 -25.16 3.09
CA GLU A 15 21.27 -26.02 2.79
C GLU A 15 20.37 -26.24 4.02
N GLU A 16 20.94 -26.46 5.21
CA GLU A 16 20.19 -26.62 6.47
C GLU A 16 19.44 -25.34 6.88
N GLY A 17 20.04 -24.17 6.64
CA GLY A 17 19.40 -22.88 6.90
C GLY A 17 18.25 -22.56 5.94
N GLU A 18 18.37 -22.93 4.66
CA GLU A 18 17.30 -22.79 3.67
C GLU A 18 16.10 -23.69 4.00
N GLU A 19 16.35 -24.93 4.43
CA GLU A 19 15.31 -25.87 4.87
C GLU A 19 14.55 -25.33 6.09
N GLU A 20 15.23 -24.78 7.09
CA GLU A 20 14.58 -24.18 8.26
C GLU A 20 13.71 -22.97 7.88
N GLU A 21 14.16 -22.14 6.94
CA GLU A 21 13.38 -21.01 6.42
C GLU A 21 12.12 -21.47 5.69
N GLU A 22 12.21 -22.52 4.85
CA GLU A 22 11.06 -23.07 4.14
C GLU A 22 10.04 -23.69 5.10
N LEU A 23 10.51 -24.41 6.13
CA LEU A 23 9.66 -24.95 7.19
C LEU A 23 8.95 -23.83 7.95
N LEU A 24 9.65 -22.73 8.27
CA LEU A 24 9.05 -21.58 8.93
C LEU A 24 8.00 -20.89 8.05
N LYS A 25 8.31 -20.64 6.77
CA LYS A 25 7.35 -20.10 5.79
C LYS A 25 6.11 -20.97 5.67
N THR A 26 6.29 -22.29 5.60
CA THR A 26 5.19 -23.26 5.57
C THR A 26 4.34 -23.15 6.83
N ARG A 27 4.99 -23.10 8.00
CA ARG A 27 4.30 -22.95 9.29
C ARG A 27 3.49 -21.65 9.37
N ILE A 28 4.06 -20.52 8.95
CA ILE A 28 3.38 -19.22 8.88
C ILE A 28 2.20 -19.27 7.90
N SER A 29 2.40 -19.78 6.68
CA SER A 29 1.37 -19.80 5.63
C SER A 29 0.19 -20.75 5.93
N SER A 30 0.45 -21.82 6.69
CA SER A 30 -0.55 -22.78 7.15
C SER A 30 -1.31 -22.33 8.41
N HIS A 31 -0.89 -21.22 9.03
CA HIS A 31 -1.42 -20.75 10.29
C HIS A 31 -2.87 -20.25 10.18
N PRO A 32 -3.78 -20.56 11.12
CA PRO A 32 -5.18 -20.12 11.08
C PRO A 32 -5.36 -18.59 10.97
N LEU A 33 -4.45 -17.83 11.57
CA LEU A 33 -4.46 -16.35 11.53
C LEU A 33 -3.86 -15.74 10.26
N TYR A 34 -3.21 -16.52 9.38
CA TYR A 34 -2.51 -15.99 8.22
C TYR A 34 -3.44 -15.20 7.27
N GLY A 35 -4.63 -15.72 7.02
CA GLY A 35 -5.63 -15.01 6.20
C GLY A 35 -6.00 -13.63 6.76
N ARG A 36 -6.22 -13.56 8.09
CA ARG A 36 -6.54 -12.30 8.78
C ARG A 36 -5.36 -11.33 8.76
N LEU A 37 -4.14 -11.83 8.92
CA LEU A 37 -2.92 -11.03 8.84
C LEU A 37 -2.81 -10.35 7.46
N VAL A 38 -2.96 -11.14 6.39
CA VAL A 38 -2.91 -10.64 5.01
C VAL A 38 -4.00 -9.61 4.75
N GLU A 39 -5.22 -9.85 5.23
CA GLU A 39 -6.33 -8.90 5.12
C GLU A 39 -6.04 -7.56 5.81
N ASN A 40 -5.51 -7.59 7.04
CA ASN A 40 -5.16 -6.37 7.76
C ASN A 40 -4.06 -5.59 7.03
N HIS A 41 -3.06 -6.30 6.50
CA HIS A 41 -1.99 -5.69 5.72
C HIS A 41 -2.51 -5.01 4.45
N LEU A 42 -3.40 -5.70 3.71
CA LEU A 42 -4.06 -5.13 2.53
C LEU A 42 -4.89 -3.89 2.88
N ASN A 43 -5.56 -3.89 4.03
CA ASN A 43 -6.34 -2.73 4.47
C ASN A 43 -5.45 -1.53 4.79
N CYS A 44 -4.28 -1.72 5.40
CA CYS A 44 -3.29 -0.64 5.56
C CYS A 44 -2.90 -0.01 4.22
N LEU A 45 -2.64 -0.84 3.19
CA LEU A 45 -2.27 -0.35 1.86
C LEU A 45 -3.41 0.44 1.18
N LYS A 46 -4.67 0.08 1.43
CA LYS A 46 -5.84 0.79 0.87
C LYS A 46 -5.95 2.21 1.41
N VAL A 47 -5.67 2.43 2.69
CA VAL A 47 -5.69 3.78 3.30
C VAL A 47 -4.65 4.69 2.65
N GLY A 48 -3.49 4.14 2.28
CA GLY A 48 -2.42 4.90 1.62
C GLY A 48 -2.63 5.13 0.12
N ALA A 49 -3.50 4.38 -0.55
CA ALA A 49 -3.69 4.45 -1.99
C ALA A 49 -4.82 5.42 -2.34
N ILE A 50 -4.45 6.57 -2.92
CA ILE A 50 -5.38 7.53 -3.55
C ILE A 50 -5.87 6.93 -4.87
N ALA A 51 -6.69 5.87 -4.81
CA ALA A 51 -7.26 5.16 -5.95
C ALA A 51 -6.26 4.66 -7.03
N ASP A 52 -5.85 3.39 -6.91
CA ASP A 52 -5.92 2.50 -8.06
C ASP A 52 -6.50 1.15 -7.63
N SER A 53 -7.80 0.96 -7.89
CA SER A 53 -8.49 -0.34 -7.80
C SER A 53 -8.05 -1.32 -8.90
N GLY A 54 -6.92 -1.10 -9.57
CA GLY A 54 -6.37 -1.97 -10.61
C GLY A 54 -5.83 -3.32 -10.14
N ARG A 55 -5.79 -3.60 -8.83
CA ARG A 55 -5.50 -4.94 -8.31
C ARG A 55 -6.73 -5.52 -7.64
N ASN A 56 -7.68 -5.95 -8.47
CA ASN A 56 -8.75 -6.87 -8.13
C ASN A 56 -8.14 -8.22 -7.69
N SER A 57 -7.48 -8.26 -6.54
CA SER A 57 -7.15 -9.50 -5.87
C SER A 57 -8.46 -9.99 -5.28
N LYS A 58 -9.18 -10.81 -6.04
CA LYS A 58 -10.37 -11.53 -5.59
C LYS A 58 -9.97 -12.30 -4.34
N ALA A 59 -10.28 -11.73 -3.18
CA ALA A 59 -10.07 -12.35 -1.90
C ALA A 59 -10.85 -13.67 -1.91
N ASN A 60 -10.12 -14.78 -1.90
CA ASN A 60 -10.69 -16.08 -1.66
C ASN A 60 -11.06 -16.10 -0.17
N GLN A 61 -12.21 -15.50 0.15
CA GLN A 61 -12.72 -15.30 1.49
C GLN A 61 -13.15 -16.66 2.04
N ARG A 62 -12.17 -17.44 2.48
CA ARG A 62 -12.39 -18.59 3.36
C ARG A 62 -12.81 -17.97 4.69
N LYS A 63 -14.12 -17.92 4.94
CA LYS A 63 -14.63 -17.64 6.29
C LYS A 63 -14.05 -18.74 7.19
N ALA A 64 -13.04 -18.39 7.98
CA ALA A 64 -12.60 -19.21 9.08
C ALA A 64 -13.62 -18.97 10.20
N ASP A 65 -14.45 -19.97 10.46
CA ASP A 65 -15.30 -19.98 11.64
C ASP A 65 -14.41 -19.87 12.87
N TYR A 66 -14.49 -18.72 13.53
CA TYR A 66 -13.75 -18.41 14.75
C TYR A 66 -14.38 -19.21 15.90
N ASN A 67 -13.71 -20.28 16.31
CA ASN A 67 -13.95 -20.92 17.60
C ASN A 67 -12.81 -20.52 18.54
N PRO A 68 -13.06 -19.73 19.60
CA PRO A 68 -12.05 -19.45 20.60
C PRO A 68 -11.91 -20.68 21.50
N CYS A 69 -11.06 -21.63 21.12
CA CYS A 69 -10.59 -22.62 22.08
C CYS A 69 -9.52 -21.95 22.94
N SER A 70 -9.97 -21.42 24.07
CA SER A 70 -9.13 -20.99 25.19
C SER A 70 -8.32 -22.19 25.70
N SER A 71 -7.05 -22.26 25.31
CA SER A 71 -6.04 -23.06 26.00
C SER A 71 -4.87 -22.14 26.34
N ILE A 72 -5.02 -21.39 27.43
CA ILE A 72 -4.06 -20.45 28.04
C ILE A 72 -2.84 -21.18 28.64
N VAL A 73 -2.36 -22.24 28.00
CA VAL A 73 -1.20 -22.99 28.45
C VAL A 73 -0.48 -23.52 27.23
N ASN A 74 0.50 -22.72 26.78
CA ASN A 74 1.46 -22.94 25.69
C ASN A 74 1.02 -22.41 24.30
N GLU A 75 0.74 -21.11 24.20
CA GLU A 75 0.81 -20.43 22.91
C GLU A 75 2.25 -20.54 22.39
N SER A 76 2.43 -21.06 21.18
CA SER A 76 3.75 -21.09 20.55
C SER A 76 4.19 -19.65 20.26
N GLU A 77 5.49 -19.40 20.19
CA GLU A 77 6.03 -18.07 19.84
C GLU A 77 5.40 -17.52 18.55
N LEU A 78 5.09 -18.41 17.60
CA LEU A 78 4.41 -18.06 16.37
C LEU A 78 2.98 -17.56 16.61
N ASP A 79 2.21 -18.16 17.52
CA ASP A 79 0.84 -17.73 17.82
C ASP A 79 0.85 -16.28 18.34
N LEU A 80 1.73 -16.02 19.32
CA LEU A 80 1.92 -14.68 19.88
C LEU A 80 2.36 -13.67 18.83
N PHE A 81 3.29 -14.06 17.94
CA PHE A 81 3.71 -13.22 16.81
C PHE A 81 2.54 -12.90 15.87
N MET A 82 1.77 -13.90 15.46
CA MET A 82 0.66 -13.73 14.52
C MET A 82 -0.42 -12.81 15.09
N GLU A 83 -0.72 -12.92 16.39
CA GLU A 83 -1.67 -12.04 17.09
C GLU A 83 -1.14 -10.61 17.24
N ALA A 84 0.10 -10.46 17.73
CA ALA A 84 0.73 -9.15 17.89
C ALA A 84 0.83 -8.40 16.56
N TYR A 85 1.18 -9.10 15.48
CA TYR A 85 1.29 -8.52 14.15
C TYR A 85 -0.07 -8.09 13.59
N CYS A 86 -1.12 -8.91 13.74
CA CYS A 86 -2.48 -8.50 13.38
C CYS A 86 -2.91 -7.24 14.16
N SER A 87 -2.66 -7.20 15.47
CA SER A 87 -2.98 -6.06 16.33
C SER A 87 -2.23 -4.78 15.91
N ALA A 88 -0.94 -4.91 15.61
CA ALA A 88 -0.11 -3.80 15.13
C ALA A 88 -0.63 -3.24 13.80
N LEU A 89 -0.99 -4.10 12.84
CA LEU A 89 -1.55 -3.67 11.56
C LEU A 89 -2.89 -2.94 11.72
N SER A 90 -3.79 -3.43 12.57
CA SER A 90 -5.07 -2.74 12.82
C SER A 90 -4.84 -1.34 13.41
N LYS A 91 -3.93 -1.21 14.40
CA LYS A 91 -3.57 0.10 14.97
C LYS A 91 -2.94 1.03 13.94
N LEU A 92 -2.06 0.51 13.08
CA LEU A 92 -1.45 1.27 12.00
C LEU A 92 -2.51 1.78 11.01
N LYS A 93 -3.45 0.93 10.60
CA LYS A 93 -4.56 1.34 9.73
C LYS A 93 -5.34 2.50 10.36
N ASP A 94 -5.75 2.37 11.61
CA ASP A 94 -6.57 3.39 12.26
C ASP A 94 -5.80 4.72 12.44
N ALA A 95 -4.50 4.64 12.77
CA ALA A 95 -3.63 5.81 12.87
C ALA A 95 -3.37 6.52 11.52
N MET A 96 -3.46 5.80 10.40
CA MET A 96 -3.32 6.39 9.06
C MET A 96 -4.64 6.94 8.51
N GLU A 97 -5.78 6.36 8.91
CA GLU A 97 -7.09 6.70 8.36
C GLU A 97 -7.49 8.14 8.69
N GLU A 98 -7.34 8.56 9.94
CA GLU A 98 -7.68 9.92 10.39
C GLU A 98 -6.92 11.01 9.59
N PRO A 99 -5.57 11.04 9.56
CA PRO A 99 -4.85 12.09 8.83
C PRO A 99 -5.08 12.02 7.31
N HIS A 100 -5.37 10.83 6.76
CA HIS A 100 -5.74 10.69 5.35
C HIS A 100 -7.08 11.38 5.05
N GLN A 101 -8.11 11.11 5.86
CA GLN A 101 -9.42 11.74 5.70
C GLN A 101 -9.36 13.26 5.93
N GLU A 102 -8.60 13.71 6.93
CA GLU A 102 -8.37 15.14 7.18
C GLU A 102 -7.73 15.84 5.97
N THR A 103 -6.72 15.20 5.37
CA THR A 103 -6.05 15.73 4.17
C THR A 103 -7.00 15.83 2.98
N ILE A 104 -7.81 14.79 2.73
CA ILE A 104 -8.82 14.80 1.67
C ILE A 104 -9.86 15.91 1.92
N ALA A 105 -10.35 16.04 3.15
CA ALA A 105 -11.31 17.06 3.52
C ALA A 105 -10.74 18.48 3.32
N PHE A 106 -9.49 18.71 3.74
CA PHE A 106 -8.78 19.97 3.55
C PHE A 106 -8.65 20.32 2.06
N ILE A 107 -8.15 19.39 1.25
CA ILE A 107 -7.99 19.58 -0.20
C ILE A 107 -9.32 19.88 -0.88
N ASN A 108 -10.37 19.12 -0.56
CA ASN A 108 -11.70 19.34 -1.11
C ASN A 108 -12.29 20.70 -0.70
N GLY A 109 -12.06 21.11 0.55
CA GLY A 109 -12.44 22.42 1.06
C GLY A 109 -11.77 23.55 0.27
N MET A 110 -10.46 23.46 0.06
CA MET A 110 -9.69 24.41 -0.74
C MET A 110 -10.18 24.47 -2.19
N HIS A 111 -10.38 23.33 -2.84
CA HIS A 111 -10.94 23.28 -4.19
C HIS A 111 -12.33 23.90 -4.27
N SER A 112 -13.17 23.75 -3.24
CA SER A 112 -14.50 24.37 -3.20
C SER A 112 -14.40 25.90 -3.15
N GLN A 113 -13.52 26.44 -2.31
CA GLN A 113 -13.30 27.89 -2.20
C GLN A 113 -12.78 28.47 -3.53
N LEU A 114 -11.81 27.80 -4.16
CA LEU A 114 -11.26 28.24 -5.45
C LEU A 114 -12.32 28.25 -6.56
N ARG A 115 -13.20 27.23 -6.61
CA ARG A 115 -14.32 27.19 -7.58
C ARG A 115 -15.32 28.32 -7.36
N GLU A 116 -15.58 28.69 -6.13
CA GLU A 116 -16.49 29.80 -5.81
C GLU A 116 -15.90 31.15 -6.23
N LEU A 117 -14.61 31.38 -5.97
CA LEU A 117 -13.90 32.58 -6.44
C LEU A 117 -13.91 32.69 -7.98
N ALA A 118 -13.72 31.57 -8.69
CA ALA A 118 -13.77 31.53 -10.15
C ALA A 118 -15.17 31.85 -10.71
N ARG A 119 -16.24 31.50 -9.99
CA ARG A 119 -17.62 31.84 -10.39
C ARG A 119 -18.00 33.29 -10.10
N THR A 120 -17.51 33.82 -8.98
CA THR A 120 -17.82 35.18 -8.54
C THR A 120 -17.00 36.26 -9.27
N ASN A 121 -15.93 35.87 -9.97
CA ASN A 121 -15.16 36.76 -10.85
C ASN A 121 -15.23 36.36 -12.34
N PRO A 122 -16.32 36.68 -13.06
CA PRO A 122 -16.43 36.40 -14.49
C PRO A 122 -15.47 37.23 -15.37
N GLN A 123 -14.75 38.24 -14.85
CA GLN A 123 -13.88 39.12 -15.65
C GLN A 123 -12.46 38.57 -15.91
N SER A 124 -12.13 37.37 -15.42
CA SER A 124 -10.80 36.77 -15.62
C SER A 124 -10.80 35.51 -16.51
N ALA A 125 -11.96 34.95 -16.84
CA ALA A 125 -12.03 33.72 -17.63
C ALA A 125 -11.73 33.94 -19.13
N ASP A 126 -11.88 35.18 -19.63
CA ASP A 126 -11.64 35.51 -21.04
C ASP A 126 -10.17 35.74 -21.40
N VAL A 127 -9.25 35.82 -20.43
CA VAL A 127 -7.82 36.07 -20.74
C VAL A 127 -7.09 34.81 -21.21
N PHE A 128 -7.53 33.62 -20.79
CA PHE A 128 -6.82 32.37 -21.11
C PHE A 128 -7.22 31.76 -22.46
N LEU A 129 -8.42 32.04 -23.00
CA LEU A 129 -8.83 31.59 -24.34
C LEU A 129 -8.60 32.64 -25.46
N ALA A 130 -8.55 33.94 -25.14
CA ALA A 130 -8.36 34.97 -26.15
C ALA A 130 -6.89 35.13 -26.61
N THR A 131 -5.93 34.61 -25.83
CA THR A 131 -4.50 34.78 -26.13
C THR A 131 -4.02 33.92 -27.31
N GLU A 132 -4.76 32.87 -27.71
CA GLU A 132 -4.35 32.03 -28.86
C GLU A 132 -4.86 32.53 -30.22
N MET A 133 -5.83 33.45 -30.28
CA MET A 133 -6.39 33.93 -31.56
C MET A 133 -5.88 35.31 -32.00
N SER A 134 -5.05 35.99 -31.19
CA SER A 134 -4.50 37.31 -31.54
C SER A 134 -3.05 37.27 -32.05
N ASN A 135 -2.38 36.11 -32.08
CA ASN A 135 -0.97 36.01 -32.48
C ASN A 135 -0.72 35.78 -33.98
N SER A 136 -1.73 35.96 -34.84
CA SER A 136 -1.61 35.76 -36.29
C SER A 136 -1.52 37.03 -37.14
N ASN A 137 -1.39 38.23 -36.54
CA ASN A 137 -1.56 39.48 -37.30
C ASN A 137 -0.40 40.48 -37.21
N TRP A 138 0.85 39.99 -37.30
CA TRP A 138 2.02 40.84 -37.57
C TRP A 138 2.95 40.23 -38.64
N SER A 139 2.41 39.89 -39.82
CA SER A 139 3.24 39.54 -40.97
C SER A 139 2.71 40.13 -42.27
N ARG A 140 2.34 41.42 -42.23
CA ARG A 140 1.90 42.14 -43.43
C ARG A 140 2.54 43.51 -43.66
N ASP A 141 3.68 43.81 -43.03
CA ASP A 141 4.41 45.05 -43.31
C ASP A 141 5.92 44.87 -43.10
N GLN A 142 6.61 44.18 -44.01
CA GLN A 142 8.02 44.45 -44.37
C GLN A 142 8.39 43.65 -45.63
N GLN A 143 8.13 44.20 -46.81
CA GLN A 143 9.03 44.07 -47.96
C GLN A 143 8.64 45.13 -49.00
N LYS A 144 9.23 46.31 -48.85
CA LYS A 144 9.45 47.26 -49.92
C LYS A 144 10.94 47.20 -50.29
#